data_AF-A0A1G0JJ82-F1
#
_entry.id   AF-A0A1G0JJ82-F1
#
_cell.length_a   1.000
_cell.length_b   1.000
_cell.length_c   1.000
_cell.angle_alpha   90.00
_cell.angle_beta   90.00
_cell.angle_gamma   90.00
#
_symmetry.space_group_name_H-M   'P 1'
#
loop_
_entity.id
_entity.type
_entity.pdbx_description
1 polymer ?
#
loop_
_entity_poly.entity_id
_entity_poly.type
_entity_poly.pdbx_seq_one_letter_code
_entity_poly.pdbx_strand_id
1 'polypeptide(L)'
;MAVIFAAAEDGKLKVNDLPNQWLSNYSKAMREEINELDADLLWKWWSKDEIDMQNIRVELIDILHFLVSAMICAGLTPEKVFDVYRQKHAVNLNRQDSNYNKNQKTEDDNKNIQ
;
A
#
# COMPACT_ATOMS: atom_id res chain seq x y z
N MET A 1 15.91 -7.40 -7.75
CA MET A 1 15.55 -6.46 -6.66
C MET A 1 16.68 -5.55 -6.20
N ALA A 2 17.91 -6.04 -5.93
CA ALA A 2 19.00 -5.18 -5.43
C ALA A 2 19.29 -3.92 -6.28
N VAL A 3 19.29 -4.05 -7.62
CA VAL A 3 19.49 -2.92 -8.55
C VAL A 3 18.36 -1.89 -8.45
N ILE A 4 17.12 -2.35 -8.24
CA ILE A 4 15.94 -1.47 -8.14
C ILE A 4 15.96 -0.73 -6.80
N PHE A 5 16.32 -1.43 -5.71
CA PHE A 5 16.49 -0.86 -4.39
C PHE A 5 17.57 0.23 -4.39
N ALA A 6 18.76 -0.07 -4.94
CA ALA A 6 19.84 0.90 -5.05
C ALA A 6 19.45 2.11 -5.91
N ALA A 7 18.67 1.90 -6.99
CA ALA A 7 18.16 2.99 -7.80
C ALA A 7 17.16 3.87 -7.02
N ALA A 8 16.33 3.29 -6.14
CA ALA A 8 15.37 4.04 -5.34
C ALA A 8 16.02 5.00 -4.32
N GLU A 9 17.27 4.74 -3.92
CA GLU A 9 18.04 5.65 -3.07
C GLU A 9 18.64 6.85 -3.83
N ASP A 10 18.65 6.82 -5.17
CA ASP A 10 19.14 7.93 -5.99
C ASP A 10 18.05 9.02 -6.12
N GLY A 11 18.29 10.19 -5.53
CA GLY A 11 17.28 11.23 -5.28
C GLY A 11 16.69 11.94 -6.51
N LYS A 12 16.94 11.46 -7.73
CA LYS A 12 16.38 12.01 -8.98
C LYS A 12 15.90 10.92 -9.93
N LEU A 13 14.80 10.27 -9.57
CA LEU A 13 14.12 9.29 -10.41
C LEU A 13 13.35 9.93 -11.57
N LYS A 14 13.42 9.31 -12.74
CA LYS A 14 12.65 9.62 -13.95
C LYS A 14 11.55 8.60 -14.16
N VAL A 15 10.56 8.97 -14.99
CA VAL A 15 9.42 8.10 -15.34
C VAL A 15 9.85 6.75 -15.93
N ASN A 16 10.97 6.70 -16.63
CA ASN A 16 11.47 5.47 -17.26
C ASN A 16 12.48 4.73 -16.38
N ASP A 17 12.74 5.17 -15.15
CA ASP A 17 13.66 4.45 -14.26
C ASP A 17 12.97 3.23 -13.64
N LEU A 18 13.78 2.24 -13.28
CA LEU A 18 13.29 0.95 -12.81
C LEU A 18 12.33 1.06 -11.61
N PRO A 19 12.56 1.91 -10.58
CA PRO A 19 11.62 2.02 -9.47
C PRO A 19 10.22 2.42 -9.92
N ASN A 20 10.08 3.42 -10.81
CA ASN A 20 8.76 3.84 -11.30
C ASN A 20 8.07 2.74 -12.11
N GLN A 21 8.80 2.07 -13.02
CA GLN A 21 8.24 0.99 -13.82
C GLN A 21 7.73 -0.16 -12.95
N TRP A 22 8.53 -0.60 -11.97
CA TRP A 22 8.19 -1.73 -11.12
C TRP A 22 7.10 -1.37 -10.09
N LEU A 23 7.11 -0.17 -9.52
CA LEU A 23 6.00 0.30 -8.68
C LEU A 23 4.69 0.34 -9.46
N SER A 24 4.70 0.77 -10.72
CA SER A 24 3.51 0.70 -11.58
C SER A 24 3.04 -0.74 -11.81
N ASN A 25 3.96 -1.68 -12.03
CA ASN A 25 3.62 -3.08 -12.23
C ASN A 25 3.05 -3.73 -10.95
N TYR A 26 3.65 -3.49 -9.79
CA TYR A 26 3.11 -4.01 -8.52
C TYR A 26 1.76 -3.39 -8.16
N SER A 27 1.56 -2.10 -8.47
CA SER A 27 0.24 -1.47 -8.31
C SER A 27 -0.83 -2.09 -9.21
N LYS A 28 -0.47 -2.53 -10.43
CA LYS A 28 -1.40 -3.26 -11.31
C LYS A 28 -1.67 -4.66 -10.76
N ALA A 29 -0.64 -5.39 -10.37
CA ALA A 29 -0.76 -6.73 -9.81
C ALA A 29 -1.67 -6.74 -8.58
N MET A 30 -1.43 -5.88 -7.59
CA MET A 30 -2.33 -5.76 -6.41
C MET A 30 -3.78 -5.48 -6.80
N ARG A 31 -4.03 -4.69 -7.86
CA ARG A 31 -5.40 -4.43 -8.31
C ARG A 31 -6.06 -5.67 -8.92
N GLU A 32 -5.32 -6.46 -9.67
CA GLU A 32 -5.85 -7.71 -10.21
C GLU A 32 -6.16 -8.70 -9.08
N GLU A 33 -5.28 -8.88 -8.10
CA GLU A 33 -5.56 -9.75 -6.94
C GLU A 33 -6.74 -9.25 -6.09
N ILE A 34 -6.95 -7.93 -6.00
CA ILE A 34 -8.15 -7.37 -5.37
C ILE A 34 -9.41 -7.72 -6.19
N ASN A 35 -9.33 -7.72 -7.53
CA ASN A 35 -10.46 -8.15 -8.36
C ASN A 35 -10.76 -9.64 -8.19
N GLU A 36 -9.73 -10.48 -8.02
CA GLU A 36 -9.89 -11.91 -7.73
C GLU A 36 -10.53 -12.13 -6.35
N LEU A 37 -10.04 -11.42 -5.32
CA LEU A 37 -10.68 -11.39 -4.00
C LEU A 37 -12.15 -10.94 -4.05
N ASP A 38 -12.46 -9.87 -4.80
CA ASP A 38 -13.82 -9.36 -4.97
C ASP A 38 -14.74 -10.39 -5.67
N ALA A 39 -14.19 -11.24 -6.55
CA ALA A 39 -14.94 -12.29 -7.22
C ALA A 39 -15.39 -13.40 -6.26
N ASP A 40 -14.64 -13.64 -5.19
CA ASP A 40 -14.99 -14.60 -4.13
C ASP A 40 -15.91 -14.03 -3.05
N LEU A 41 -15.97 -12.69 -2.92
CA LEU A 41 -16.76 -12.02 -1.90
C LEU A 41 -18.20 -11.75 -2.38
N LEU A 42 -19.16 -12.38 -1.70
CA LEU A 42 -20.57 -12.24 -2.02
C LEU A 42 -21.23 -11.09 -1.23
N TRP A 43 -21.53 -9.97 -1.89
CA TRP A 43 -22.09 -8.78 -1.23
C TRP A 43 -23.61 -8.84 -0.96
N LYS A 44 -24.33 -9.73 -1.65
CA LYS A 44 -25.80 -9.86 -1.53
C LYS A 44 -26.14 -10.52 -0.19
N TRP A 45 -26.31 -9.70 0.84
CA TRP A 45 -26.59 -10.16 2.20
C TRP A 45 -27.89 -10.98 2.36
N TRP A 46 -28.79 -10.97 1.36
CA TRP A 46 -29.99 -11.82 1.32
C TRP A 46 -29.76 -13.19 0.66
N SER A 47 -28.54 -13.49 0.19
CA SER A 47 -28.20 -14.80 -0.36
C SER A 47 -28.03 -15.86 0.72
N LYS A 48 -28.13 -17.13 0.33
CA LYS A 48 -27.79 -18.31 1.15
C LYS A 48 -26.53 -19.02 0.66
N ASP A 49 -25.80 -18.40 -0.27
CA ASP A 49 -24.58 -18.96 -0.86
C ASP A 49 -23.46 -19.08 0.20
N GLU A 50 -22.60 -20.07 0.03
CA GLU A 50 -21.38 -20.26 0.82
C GLU A 50 -20.20 -19.56 0.14
N ILE A 51 -19.19 -19.16 0.92
CA ILE A 51 -17.96 -18.53 0.43
C ILE A 51 -16.77 -19.49 0.53
N ASP A 52 -15.81 -19.37 -0.38
CA ASP A 52 -14.54 -20.11 -0.31
C ASP A 52 -13.51 -19.35 0.54
N MET A 53 -13.53 -19.63 1.84
CA MET A 53 -12.56 -19.05 2.77
C MET A 53 -11.11 -19.47 2.50
N GLN A 54 -10.87 -20.56 1.78
CA GLN A 54 -9.51 -20.97 1.44
C GLN A 54 -8.99 -20.10 0.30
N ASN A 55 -9.76 -19.87 -0.77
CA ASN A 55 -9.34 -19.01 -1.87
C ASN A 55 -9.19 -17.56 -1.43
N ILE A 56 -10.15 -17.02 -0.67
CA ILE A 56 -10.06 -15.68 -0.06
C ILE A 56 -8.73 -15.47 0.69
N ARG A 57 -8.24 -16.49 1.40
CA ARG A 57 -6.96 -16.40 2.12
C ARG A 57 -5.76 -16.42 1.18
N VAL A 58 -5.84 -17.11 0.05
CA VAL A 58 -4.80 -17.11 -0.99
C VAL A 58 -4.71 -15.73 -1.61
N GLU A 59 -5.82 -15.15 -2.06
CA GLU A 59 -5.84 -13.82 -2.69
C GLU A 59 -5.29 -12.73 -1.74
N LEU A 60 -5.61 -12.81 -0.45
CA LEU A 60 -5.05 -11.91 0.56
C LEU A 60 -3.52 -12.04 0.69
N ILE A 61 -2.98 -13.25 0.54
CA ILE A 61 -1.54 -13.50 0.56
C ILE A 61 -0.89 -13.03 -0.74
N ASP A 62 -1.55 -13.13 -1.88
CA ASP A 62 -1.03 -12.61 -3.15
C ASP A 62 -0.96 -11.08 -3.15
N ILE A 63 -2.00 -10.40 -2.63
CA ILE A 63 -1.95 -8.95 -2.34
C ILE A 63 -0.76 -8.62 -1.42
N LEU A 64 -0.51 -9.40 -0.36
CA LEU A 64 0.61 -9.19 0.55
C LEU A 64 1.96 -9.31 -0.16
N HIS A 65 2.14 -10.30 -1.05
CA HIS A 65 3.38 -10.46 -1.81
C HIS A 65 3.69 -9.23 -2.66
N PHE A 66 2.69 -8.69 -3.36
CA PHE A 66 2.89 -7.50 -4.18
C PHE A 66 3.07 -6.23 -3.35
N LEU A 67 2.39 -6.11 -2.22
CA LEU A 67 2.57 -4.99 -1.29
C LEU A 67 3.99 -4.96 -0.72
N VAL A 68 4.50 -6.09 -0.23
CA VAL A 68 5.89 -6.20 0.27
C VAL A 68 6.89 -5.92 -0.85
N SER A 69 6.64 -6.44 -2.05
CA SER A 69 7.50 -6.19 -3.22
C SER A 69 7.55 -4.70 -3.59
N ALA A 70 6.40 -4.01 -3.52
CA ALA A 70 6.32 -2.57 -3.75
C ALA A 70 7.07 -1.77 -2.68
N MET A 71 6.95 -2.14 -1.40
CA MET A 71 7.69 -1.49 -0.31
C MET A 71 9.21 -1.60 -0.52
N ILE A 72 9.72 -2.80 -0.83
CA ILE A 72 11.14 -3.00 -1.11
C ILE A 72 11.56 -2.20 -2.36
N CYS A 73 10.72 -2.19 -3.40
CA CYS A 73 10.98 -1.41 -4.63
C CYS A 73 11.09 0.10 -4.35
N ALA A 74 10.34 0.61 -3.36
CA ALA A 74 10.39 1.99 -2.90
C ALA A 74 11.55 2.30 -1.93
N GLY A 75 12.47 1.36 -1.70
CA GLY A 75 13.59 1.56 -0.78
C GLY A 75 13.23 1.39 0.70
N LEU A 76 12.07 0.82 1.03
CA LEU A 76 11.66 0.62 2.41
C LEU A 76 12.25 -0.67 2.98
N THR A 77 13.21 -0.53 3.90
CA THR A 77 13.61 -1.64 4.79
C THR A 77 12.53 -1.90 5.84
N PRO A 78 12.53 -3.06 6.53
CA PRO A 78 11.58 -3.33 7.61
C PRO A 78 11.56 -2.25 8.69
N GLU A 79 12.73 -1.74 9.09
CA GLU A 79 12.87 -0.67 10.08
C GLU A 79 12.26 0.63 9.55
N LYS A 80 12.47 0.92 8.26
CA LYS A 80 11.93 2.11 7.62
C LYS A 80 10.40 2.05 7.50
N VAL A 81 9.84 0.88 7.19
CA VAL A 81 8.38 0.66 7.21
C VAL A 81 7.81 0.97 8.58
N PHE A 82 8.43 0.44 9.65
CA PHE A 82 7.98 0.68 11.01
C PHE A 82 8.06 2.15 11.41
N ASP A 83 9.16 2.83 11.08
CA ASP A 83 9.34 4.24 11.42
C ASP A 83 8.36 5.15 10.67
N VAL A 84 8.20 4.96 9.35
CA VAL A 84 7.22 5.71 8.55
C VAL A 84 5.80 5.48 9.06
N TYR A 85 5.45 4.24 9.42
CA TYR A 85 4.15 3.92 10.04
C TYR A 85 3.94 4.70 11.33
N ARG A 86 4.92 4.68 12.25
CA ARG A 86 4.85 5.40 13.52
C ARG A 86 4.69 6.91 13.32
N GLN A 87 5.46 7.50 12.40
CA GLN A 87 5.35 8.92 12.07
C GLN A 87 3.96 9.27 11.51
N LYS A 88 3.44 8.47 10.57
CA LYS A 88 2.09 8.66 10.02
C LYS A 88 1.00 8.48 11.08
N HIS A 89 1.18 7.52 11.99
CA HIS A 89 0.24 7.32 13.09
C HIS A 89 0.19 8.54 14.02
N ALA A 90 1.34 9.12 14.37
CA ALA A 90 1.41 10.34 15.18
C ALA A 90 0.70 11.53 14.50
N VAL A 91 0.87 11.70 13.18
CA VAL A 91 0.11 12.72 12.41
C VAL A 91 -1.39 12.49 12.55
N ASN A 92 -1.85 11.25 12.45
CA ASN A 92 -3.27 10.93 12.57
C ASN A 92 -3.82 11.18 13.98
N LEU A 93 -3.04 10.91 15.05
CA LEU A 93 -3.41 11.26 16.42
C LEU A 93 -3.55 12.78 16.58
N ASN A 94 -2.58 13.56 16.10
CA ASN A 94 -2.64 15.02 16.14
C ASN A 94 -3.88 15.56 15.40
N ARG A 95 -4.29 14.93 14.28
CA ARG A 95 -5.52 15.28 13.56
C ARG A 95 -6.78 15.06 14.43
N GLN A 96 -6.84 13.97 15.19
CA GLN A 96 -7.94 13.71 16.12
C GLN A 96 -7.99 14.80 17.22
N ASP A 97 -6.84 15.13 17.80
CA ASP A 97 -6.75 16.12 18.89
C ASP A 97 -7.04 17.57 18.41
N SER A 98 -6.85 17.83 17.12
CA SER A 98 -6.96 19.17 16.52
C SER A 98 -8.30 19.44 15.81
N ASN A 99 -9.36 18.68 16.10
CA ASN A 99 -10.69 18.78 15.46
C ASN A 99 -10.66 18.71 13.92
N TYR A 100 -9.77 17.89 13.37
CA TYR A 100 -9.65 17.70 11.93
C TYR A 100 -11.01 17.32 11.31
N ASN A 101 -11.39 18.04 10.26
CA ASN A 101 -12.62 17.77 9.52
C ASN A 101 -12.41 18.00 8.02
N LYS A 102 -13.38 17.53 7.22
CA LYS A 102 -13.32 17.56 5.75
C LYS A 102 -13.12 18.98 5.18
N ASN A 103 -13.58 20.01 5.88
CA ASN A 103 -13.49 21.40 5.40
C ASN A 103 -12.11 22.03 5.63
N GLN A 104 -11.30 21.45 6.54
CA GLN A 104 -9.95 21.93 6.88
C GLN A 104 -8.85 20.94 6.47
N LYS A 105 -9.21 19.93 5.68
CA LYS A 105 -8.30 18.89 5.23
C LYS A 105 -7.21 19.47 4.32
N THR A 106 -5.96 19.41 4.80
CA THR A 106 -4.76 19.45 3.96
C THR A 106 -3.95 18.16 4.18
N GLU A 107 -2.99 17.88 3.29
CA GLU A 107 -2.05 16.75 3.43
C GLU A 107 -0.61 17.25 3.69
N ASP A 108 -0.44 18.54 3.99
CA ASP A 108 0.87 19.18 4.17
C ASP A 108 1.62 18.65 5.39
N ASP A 109 0.90 18.21 6.42
CA ASP A 109 1.46 17.59 7.63
C ASP A 109 2.24 16.30 7.33
N ASN A 110 1.89 15.57 6.26
CA ASN A 110 2.64 14.38 5.83
C ASN A 110 4.01 14.72 5.23
N LYS A 111 4.27 15.96 4.79
CA LYS A 111 5.57 16.34 4.17
C LYS A 111 6.75 16.22 5.14
N ASN A 112 6.47 16.16 6.44
CA ASN A 112 7.47 15.97 7.49
C ASN A 112 7.80 14.49 7.74
N ILE A 113 7.09 13.56 7.11
CA ILE A 113 7.37 12.12 7.21
C ILE A 113 8.57 11.81 6.34
N GLN A 114 9.57 11.15 6.94
CA GLN A 114 10.80 10.74 6.24
C GLN A 114 10.87 9.24 6.04
#